data_AF-A0A510K166-F1
#
_entry.id   AF-A0A510K166-F1
#
_cell.length_a   1.000
_cell.length_b   1.000
_cell.length_c   1.000
_cell.angle_alpha   90.00
_cell.angle_beta   90.00
_cell.angle_gamma   90.00
#
_symmetry.space_group_name_H-M   'P 1'
#
loop_
_entity.id
_entity.type
_entity.pdbx_description
1 polymer ?
#
loop_
_entity_poly.entity_id
_entity_poly.type
_entity_poly.pdbx_seq_one_letter_code
_entity_poly.pdbx_strand_id
1 'polypeptide(L)'
;MRTLKDIKTMLAKCGAAIWGTKKEVKELPNIIGDDEIITYATSGVYDGHTWLVISTNKRIIFLDKGMLFGVNQIEVPLSKVNSIKYRKRFFLGEIEIWDGASMIKVTNILKRTLIPFVNAVNDSIEEFEKLQKPLNQSSVADEIIKFKKLMDEGVITQEEFSKKKNELLK
;
A
#
# COMPACT_ATOMS: atom_id res chain seq x y z
N MET A 1 -14.74 -7.31 16.73
CA MET A 1 -14.70 -7.99 15.41
C MET A 1 -15.64 -7.28 14.47
N ARG A 2 -15.12 -6.83 13.32
CA ARG A 2 -15.89 -6.23 12.22
C ARG A 2 -16.94 -7.20 11.71
N THR A 3 -18.11 -6.71 11.32
CA THR A 3 -19.12 -7.55 10.68
C THR A 3 -18.85 -7.70 9.18
N LEU A 4 -19.38 -8.75 8.56
CA LEU A 4 -19.34 -8.90 7.09
C LEU A 4 -20.00 -7.73 6.36
N LYS A 5 -20.99 -7.10 6.99
CA LYS A 5 -21.65 -5.91 6.45
C LYS A 5 -20.66 -4.74 6.39
N ASP A 6 -19.90 -4.51 7.44
CA ASP A 6 -18.90 -3.44 7.51
C ASP A 6 -17.84 -3.61 6.43
N ILE A 7 -17.31 -4.84 6.29
CA ILE A 7 -16.33 -5.18 5.25
C ILE A 7 -16.88 -4.88 3.85
N LYS A 8 -18.09 -5.34 3.55
CA LYS A 8 -18.73 -5.07 2.24
C LYS A 8 -18.92 -3.57 2.01
N THR A 9 -19.29 -2.82 3.05
CA THR A 9 -19.43 -1.37 2.95
C THR A 9 -18.08 -0.70 2.65
N MET A 10 -16.99 -1.13 3.28
CA MET A 10 -15.65 -0.59 3.03
C MET A 10 -15.20 -0.87 1.59
N LEU A 11 -15.36 -2.11 1.13
CA LEU A 11 -15.04 -2.52 -0.24
C LEU A 11 -15.87 -1.78 -1.30
N ALA A 12 -17.14 -1.53 -1.02
CA ALA A 12 -18.01 -0.76 -1.91
C ALA A 12 -17.59 0.72 -1.96
N LYS A 13 -17.27 1.32 -0.81
CA LYS A 13 -16.84 2.72 -0.70
C LYS A 13 -15.55 3.00 -1.46
N CYS A 14 -14.58 2.10 -1.39
CA CYS A 14 -13.33 2.25 -2.14
C CYS A 14 -13.49 1.88 -3.63
N GLY A 15 -14.65 1.41 -4.08
CA GLY A 15 -14.87 1.04 -5.48
C GLY A 15 -14.09 -0.20 -5.91
N ALA A 16 -13.76 -1.10 -4.98
CA ALA A 16 -13.03 -2.33 -5.29
C ALA A 16 -13.88 -3.24 -6.19
N ALA A 17 -13.32 -3.64 -7.34
CA ALA A 17 -13.94 -4.58 -8.25
C ALA A 17 -13.29 -5.96 -8.12
N ILE A 18 -13.86 -6.78 -7.25
CA ILE A 18 -13.33 -8.09 -6.84
C ILE A 18 -13.96 -9.20 -7.70
N TRP A 19 -13.14 -10.13 -8.22
CA TRP A 19 -13.61 -11.26 -9.03
C TRP A 19 -13.00 -12.57 -8.53
N GLY A 20 -13.78 -13.65 -8.56
CA GLY A 20 -13.33 -14.99 -8.17
C GLY A 20 -13.18 -15.22 -6.66
N THR A 21 -13.15 -14.18 -5.83
CA THR A 21 -12.72 -14.25 -4.42
C THR A 21 -13.81 -13.96 -3.38
N LYS A 22 -15.03 -14.48 -3.62
CA LYS A 22 -16.17 -14.28 -2.70
C LYS A 22 -16.00 -14.98 -1.36
N LYS A 23 -15.19 -16.05 -1.29
CA LYS A 23 -14.98 -16.84 -0.06
C LYS A 23 -14.03 -16.12 0.90
N GLU A 24 -13.01 -15.49 0.33
CA GLU A 24 -11.99 -14.65 0.94
C GLU A 24 -12.64 -13.44 1.60
N VAL A 25 -13.54 -12.75 0.87
CA VAL A 25 -14.31 -11.62 1.42
C VAL A 25 -15.13 -12.01 2.66
N LYS A 26 -15.63 -13.25 2.73
CA LYS A 26 -16.36 -13.74 3.92
C LYS A 26 -15.46 -14.02 5.12
N GLU A 27 -14.16 -14.20 4.90
CA GLU A 27 -13.16 -14.44 5.95
C GLU A 27 -12.60 -13.14 6.54
N LEU A 28 -12.66 -12.04 5.79
CA LEU A 28 -12.15 -10.74 6.23
C LEU A 28 -12.64 -10.26 7.61
N PRO A 29 -13.88 -10.51 8.07
CA PRO A 29 -14.29 -10.23 9.45
C PRO A 29 -13.40 -10.83 10.54
N ASN A 30 -12.74 -11.96 10.26
CA ASN A 30 -11.85 -12.65 11.18
C ASN A 30 -10.39 -12.19 11.06
N ILE A 31 -10.06 -11.45 9.99
CA ILE A 31 -8.70 -11.07 9.62
C ILE A 31 -8.46 -9.57 9.88
N ILE A 32 -9.44 -8.73 9.55
CA ILE A 32 -9.35 -7.27 9.64
C ILE A 32 -9.66 -6.84 11.07
N GLY A 33 -8.72 -6.12 11.67
CA GLY A 33 -8.87 -5.58 13.02
C GLY A 33 -9.99 -4.54 13.13
N ASP A 34 -10.47 -4.30 14.36
CA ASP A 34 -11.55 -3.33 14.59
C ASP A 34 -11.12 -1.89 14.24
N ASP A 35 -9.85 -1.55 14.40
CA ASP A 35 -9.25 -0.26 14.07
C ASP A 35 -8.57 -0.23 12.68
N GLU A 36 -8.70 -1.31 11.91
CA GLU A 36 -8.11 -1.44 10.58
C GLU A 36 -9.11 -1.03 9.49
N ILE A 37 -8.65 -0.21 8.54
CA ILE A 37 -9.45 0.33 7.44
C ILE A 37 -8.90 -0.21 6.12
N ILE A 38 -9.74 -0.93 5.37
CA ILE A 38 -9.47 -1.31 3.98
C ILE A 38 -9.49 -0.05 3.11
N THR A 39 -8.36 0.26 2.50
CA THR A 39 -8.20 1.42 1.61
C THR A 39 -8.49 1.04 0.16
N TYR A 40 -8.15 -0.18 -0.26
CA TYR A 40 -8.57 -0.73 -1.55
C TYR A 40 -8.44 -2.27 -1.60
N ALA A 41 -9.05 -2.90 -2.61
CA ALA A 41 -8.84 -4.33 -2.87
C ALA A 41 -8.88 -4.67 -4.37
N THR A 42 -8.14 -5.70 -4.74
CA THR A 42 -8.12 -6.27 -6.09
C THR A 42 -8.03 -7.80 -6.04
N SER A 43 -8.10 -8.46 -7.20
CA SER A 43 -7.88 -9.90 -7.32
C SER A 43 -6.85 -10.15 -8.40
N GLY A 44 -5.99 -11.14 -8.18
CA GLY A 44 -4.96 -11.51 -9.13
C GLY A 44 -4.46 -12.92 -8.85
N VAL A 45 -3.56 -13.40 -9.69
CA VAL A 45 -2.98 -14.73 -9.59
C VAL A 45 -1.62 -14.66 -8.89
N TYR A 46 -1.49 -15.40 -7.80
CA TYR A 46 -0.25 -15.63 -7.06
C TYR A 46 -0.10 -17.14 -6.86
N ASP A 47 1.10 -17.66 -7.14
CA ASP A 47 1.42 -19.09 -7.05
C ASP A 47 0.39 -20.03 -7.72
N GLY A 48 -0.07 -19.65 -8.92
CA GLY A 48 -1.05 -20.43 -9.69
C GLY A 48 -2.51 -20.35 -9.21
N HIS A 49 -2.77 -19.73 -8.06
CA HIS A 49 -4.12 -19.58 -7.48
C HIS A 49 -4.63 -18.15 -7.59
N THR A 50 -5.94 -17.94 -7.49
CA THR A 50 -6.54 -16.59 -7.47
C THR A 50 -6.63 -16.09 -6.05
N TRP A 51 -5.93 -15.00 -5.74
CA TRP A 51 -5.87 -14.40 -4.42
C TRP A 51 -6.64 -13.09 -4.40
N LEU A 52 -7.25 -12.81 -3.25
CA LEU A 52 -7.72 -11.47 -2.89
C LEU A 52 -6.53 -10.69 -2.34
N VAL A 53 -6.27 -9.51 -2.90
CA VAL A 53 -5.21 -8.62 -2.44
C VAL A 53 -5.85 -7.37 -1.87
N ILE A 54 -5.58 -7.07 -0.60
CA ILE A 54 -6.19 -5.98 0.16
C ILE A 54 -5.10 -5.02 0.61
N SER A 55 -5.31 -3.73 0.38
CA SER A 55 -4.55 -2.66 1.01
C SER A 55 -5.35 -2.14 2.20
N THR A 56 -4.70 -1.99 3.35
CA THR A 56 -5.28 -1.36 4.55
C THR A 56 -4.42 -0.19 4.99
N ASN A 57 -4.88 0.58 5.99
CA ASN A 57 -4.09 1.61 6.67
C ASN A 57 -2.92 1.05 7.52
N LYS A 58 -2.71 -0.28 7.55
CA LYS A 58 -1.68 -0.94 8.37
C LYS A 58 -0.76 -1.86 7.58
N ARG A 59 -1.29 -2.57 6.58
CA ARG A 59 -0.59 -3.64 5.85
C ARG A 59 -1.24 -3.95 4.51
N ILE A 60 -0.52 -4.68 3.68
CA ILE A 60 -1.04 -5.33 2.48
C ILE A 60 -1.29 -6.80 2.83
N ILE A 61 -2.48 -7.30 2.54
CA ILE A 61 -2.91 -8.67 2.85
C ILE A 61 -3.17 -9.41 1.53
N PHE A 62 -2.61 -10.60 1.39
CA PHE A 62 -2.91 -11.53 0.31
C PHE A 62 -3.65 -12.71 0.93
N LEU A 63 -4.81 -13.04 0.39
CA LEU A 63 -5.69 -14.05 0.94
C LEU A 63 -6.14 -15.03 -0.15
N ASP A 64 -5.90 -16.31 0.07
CA ASP A 64 -6.45 -17.41 -0.73
C ASP A 64 -7.22 -18.37 0.19
N LYS A 65 -8.50 -18.56 -0.14
CA LYS A 65 -9.35 -19.53 0.57
C LYS A 65 -9.63 -20.69 -0.37
N GLY A 66 -8.71 -21.65 -0.32
CA GLY A 66 -8.74 -22.89 -1.10
C GLY A 66 -10.05 -23.68 -0.97
N MET A 67 -10.25 -24.64 -1.87
CA MET A 67 -11.54 -25.29 -2.08
C MET A 67 -11.91 -26.34 -1.02
N LEU A 68 -10.96 -26.85 -0.24
CA LEU A 68 -11.14 -27.97 0.69
C LEU A 68 -10.92 -27.58 2.16
N PHE A 69 -9.74 -27.12 2.58
CA PHE A 69 -9.46 -26.68 3.96
C PHE A 69 -8.29 -25.69 4.00
N GLY A 70 -8.35 -24.72 4.92
CA GLY A 70 -7.26 -23.75 5.15
C GLY A 70 -7.51 -22.35 4.58
N VAL A 71 -6.95 -21.36 5.26
CA VAL A 71 -6.87 -19.97 4.81
C VAL A 71 -5.39 -19.68 4.64
N ASN A 72 -4.94 -19.49 3.39
CA ASN A 72 -3.58 -19.07 3.11
C ASN A 72 -3.54 -17.55 3.16
N GLN A 73 -2.66 -17.01 3.99
CA GLN A 73 -2.56 -15.59 4.20
C GLN A 73 -1.10 -15.15 4.22
N ILE A 74 -0.80 -14.10 3.46
CA ILE A 74 0.48 -13.38 3.52
C ILE A 74 0.17 -11.94 3.91
N GLU A 75 0.96 -11.38 4.81
CA GLU A 75 0.81 -9.99 5.25
C GLU A 75 2.14 -9.26 5.16
N VAL A 76 2.12 -8.08 4.55
CA VAL A 76 3.28 -7.19 4.48
C VAL A 76 2.91 -5.89 5.20
N PRO A 77 3.43 -5.64 6.42
CA PRO A 77 3.24 -4.38 7.12
C PRO A 77 3.71 -3.20 6.27
N LEU A 78 2.97 -2.08 6.28
CA LEU A 78 3.36 -0.90 5.49
C LEU A 78 4.76 -0.39 5.86
N SER A 79 5.15 -0.49 7.14
CA SER A 79 6.50 -0.16 7.63
C SER A 79 7.62 -0.97 6.99
N LYS A 80 7.31 -2.09 6.33
CA LYS A 80 8.27 -2.97 5.68
C LYS A 80 8.19 -2.88 4.16
N VAL A 81 7.21 -2.18 3.59
CA VAL A 81 7.10 -2.05 2.13
C VAL A 81 8.16 -1.08 1.63
N ASN A 82 9.16 -1.58 0.93
CA ASN A 82 10.22 -0.76 0.34
C ASN A 82 9.81 -0.17 -1.01
N SER A 83 9.10 -0.94 -1.83
CA SER A 83 8.56 -0.44 -3.10
C SER A 83 7.42 -1.31 -3.61
N ILE A 84 6.52 -0.66 -4.36
CA ILE A 84 5.53 -1.32 -5.21
C ILE A 84 5.78 -0.92 -6.67
N LYS A 85 5.92 -1.92 -7.54
CA LYS A 85 6.00 -1.73 -8.99
C LYS A 85 4.75 -2.30 -9.62
N TYR A 86 4.37 -1.77 -10.78
CA TYR A 86 3.31 -2.36 -11.58
C TYR A 86 3.66 -2.35 -13.06
N ARG A 87 3.07 -3.28 -13.80
CA ARG A 87 3.13 -3.32 -15.25
C ARG A 87 1.74 -3.50 -15.82
N LYS A 88 1.39 -2.62 -16.78
CA LYS A 88 0.14 -2.71 -17.54
C LYS A 88 0.35 -3.61 -18.76
N ARG A 89 -0.60 -4.49 -19.02
CA ARG A 89 -0.80 -5.21 -20.29
C ARG A 89 -2.15 -4.78 -20.87
N PHE A 90 -2.55 -5.34 -22.02
CA PHE A 90 -3.73 -4.87 -22.76
C PHE A 90 -5.01 -4.87 -21.91
N PHE A 91 -5.31 -5.98 -21.23
CA PHE A 91 -6.48 -6.15 -20.35
C PHE A 91 -6.13 -6.43 -18.88
N LEU A 92 -4.92 -6.93 -18.63
CA LEU A 92 -4.46 -7.34 -17.32
C LEU A 92 -3.24 -6.53 -16.90
N GLY A 93 -2.84 -6.65 -15.66
CA GLY A 93 -1.60 -6.12 -15.13
C GLY A 93 -0.99 -7.04 -14.10
N GLU A 94 0.16 -6.61 -13.61
CA GLU A 94 0.89 -7.26 -12.53
C GLU A 94 1.40 -6.20 -11.57
N ILE A 95 1.52 -6.57 -10.31
CA ILE A 95 2.21 -5.80 -9.27
C ILE A 95 3.35 -6.63 -8.70
N GLU A 96 4.40 -5.96 -8.27
CA GLU A 96 5.53 -6.54 -7.54
C GLU A 96 5.74 -5.70 -6.28
N ILE A 97 5.61 -6.33 -5.11
CA ILE A 97 5.79 -5.69 -3.81
C ILE A 97 7.08 -6.22 -3.20
N TRP A 98 7.96 -5.32 -2.79
CA TRP A 98 9.26 -5.62 -2.22
C TRP A 98 9.28 -5.21 -0.74
N ASP A 99 9.63 -6.13 0.16
CA ASP A 99 9.69 -5.89 1.61
C ASP A 99 11.12 -5.91 2.19
N GLY A 100 12.12 -5.89 1.30
CA GLY A 100 13.54 -5.93 1.64
C GLY A 100 14.12 -7.34 1.77
N ALA A 101 13.32 -8.33 2.16
CA ALA A 101 13.74 -9.73 2.22
C ALA A 101 13.25 -10.53 1.01
N SER A 102 12.09 -10.17 0.48
CA SER A 102 11.37 -10.93 -0.54
C SER A 102 10.66 -10.01 -1.54
N MET A 103 10.21 -10.64 -2.62
CA MET A 103 9.39 -10.01 -3.65
C MET A 103 8.14 -10.85 -3.86
N ILE A 104 6.98 -10.23 -3.74
CA ILE A 104 5.67 -10.84 -4.00
C ILE A 104 5.15 -10.31 -5.33
N LYS A 105 5.03 -11.20 -6.33
CA LYS A 105 4.51 -10.88 -7.66
C LYS A 105 3.08 -11.40 -7.84
N VAL A 106 2.12 -10.49 -7.98
CA VAL A 106 0.74 -10.86 -8.33
C VAL A 106 0.48 -10.50 -9.79
N THR A 107 0.00 -11.46 -10.56
CA THR A 107 -0.27 -11.34 -12.00
C THR A 107 -1.77 -11.34 -12.27
N ASN A 108 -2.17 -11.19 -13.53
CA ASN A 108 -3.58 -11.25 -13.97
C ASN A 108 -4.54 -10.34 -13.18
N ILE A 109 -4.05 -9.17 -12.75
CA ILE A 109 -4.88 -8.16 -12.11
C ILE A 109 -5.67 -7.42 -13.18
N LEU A 110 -6.98 -7.21 -12.96
CA LEU A 110 -7.77 -6.43 -13.90
C LEU A 110 -7.23 -5.00 -14.03
N LYS A 111 -7.04 -4.52 -15.26
CA LYS A 111 -6.48 -3.18 -15.52
C LYS A 111 -7.22 -2.06 -14.78
N ARG A 112 -8.55 -2.20 -14.64
CA ARG A 112 -9.41 -1.22 -13.94
C ARG A 112 -9.11 -1.10 -12.44
N THR A 113 -8.60 -2.14 -11.80
CA THR A 113 -8.27 -2.14 -10.36
C THR A 113 -6.78 -1.98 -10.09
N LEU A 114 -5.93 -2.17 -11.10
CA LEU A 114 -4.47 -2.12 -10.94
C LEU A 114 -3.98 -0.78 -10.39
N ILE A 115 -4.30 0.32 -11.10
CA ILE A 115 -3.82 1.66 -10.71
C ILE A 115 -4.47 2.14 -9.41
N PRO A 116 -5.79 2.01 -9.22
CA PRO A 116 -6.40 2.35 -7.93
C PRO A 116 -5.79 1.59 -6.76
N PHE A 117 -5.45 0.31 -6.94
CA PHE A 117 -4.79 -0.47 -5.90
C PHE A 117 -3.39 0.07 -5.59
N VAL A 118 -2.56 0.32 -6.61
CA VAL A 118 -1.20 0.86 -6.41
C VAL A 118 -1.25 2.22 -5.73
N ASN A 119 -2.16 3.10 -6.16
CA ASN A 119 -2.33 4.42 -5.54
C ASN A 119 -2.73 4.28 -4.08
N ALA A 120 -3.74 3.45 -3.77
CA ALA A 120 -4.17 3.23 -2.40
C ALA A 120 -3.06 2.67 -1.50
N VAL A 121 -2.18 1.80 -2.01
CA VAL A 121 -1.01 1.33 -1.25
C VAL A 121 -0.06 2.48 -0.96
N ASN A 122 0.31 3.27 -1.97
CA ASN A 122 1.22 4.41 -1.79
C ASN A 122 0.63 5.46 -0.83
N ASP A 123 -0.65 5.80 -0.98
CA ASP A 123 -1.35 6.73 -0.10
C ASP A 123 -1.38 6.20 1.34
N SER A 124 -1.63 4.89 1.51
CA SER A 124 -1.62 4.26 2.84
C SER A 124 -0.22 4.28 3.47
N ILE A 125 0.85 4.06 2.69
CA ILE A 125 2.24 4.18 3.17
C ILE A 125 2.52 5.62 3.61
N GLU A 126 2.16 6.60 2.79
CA GLU A 126 2.39 8.02 3.10
C GLU A 126 1.64 8.44 4.37
N GLU A 127 0.37 8.06 4.52
CA GLU A 127 -0.42 8.32 5.73
C GLU A 127 0.16 7.62 6.96
N PHE A 128 0.58 6.36 6.80
CA PHE A 128 1.20 5.59 7.87
C PHE A 128 2.51 6.22 8.34
N GLU A 129 3.37 6.67 7.43
CA GLU A 129 4.60 7.38 7.76
C GLU A 129 4.32 8.72 8.45
N LYS A 130 3.29 9.47 8.02
CA LYS A 130 2.87 10.72 8.68
C LYS A 130 2.44 10.48 10.13
N LEU A 131 1.76 9.37 10.41
CA LEU A 131 1.30 9.02 11.76
C LEU A 131 2.44 8.48 12.64
N GLN A 132 3.48 7.89 12.05
CA GLN A 132 4.66 7.38 12.78
C GLN A 132 5.76 8.41 12.99
N LYS A 133 5.81 9.47 12.17
CA LYS A 133 6.69 10.60 12.45
C LYS A 133 6.18 11.30 13.71
N PRO A 134 6.99 11.44 14.78
CA PRO A 134 6.61 12.31 15.87
C PRO A 134 6.38 13.71 15.29
N LEU A 135 5.32 14.38 15.76
CA LEU A 135 4.83 15.68 15.26
C LEU A 135 5.84 16.83 15.33
N ASN A 136 7.13 16.58 15.60
CA ASN A 136 8.17 17.60 15.72
C ASN A 136 9.61 17.09 15.53
N GLN A 137 9.87 16.10 14.68
CA GLN A 137 11.22 15.89 14.14
C GLN A 137 11.14 15.40 12.70
N SER A 138 10.98 16.32 11.74
CA SER A 138 11.64 16.11 10.46
C SER A 138 13.12 15.90 10.77
N SER A 139 13.68 14.77 10.35
CA SER A 139 15.12 14.59 10.43
C SER A 139 15.77 15.81 9.78
N VAL A 140 16.82 16.36 10.39
CA VAL A 140 17.63 17.43 9.79
C VAL A 140 17.99 17.07 8.33
N ALA A 141 18.19 15.78 8.04
CA ALA A 141 18.41 15.28 6.69
C ALA A 141 17.20 15.44 5.76
N ASP A 142 15.98 15.16 6.23
CA ASP A 142 14.75 15.30 5.45
C ASP A 142 14.48 16.78 5.09
N GLU A 143 14.75 17.69 6.04
CA GLU A 143 14.66 19.13 5.77
C GLU A 143 15.69 19.58 4.74
N ILE A 144 16.94 19.14 4.89
CA ILE A 144 18.01 19.44 3.93
C ILE A 144 17.65 18.91 2.53
N ILE A 145 17.04 17.72 2.41
CA ILE A 145 16.59 17.18 1.13
C ILE A 145 15.47 18.04 0.52
N LYS A 146 14.51 18.50 1.34
CA LYS A 146 13.42 19.39 0.89
C LYS A 146 13.96 20.73 0.40
N PHE A 147 14.89 21.34 1.14
CA PHE A 147 15.55 22.58 0.73
C PHE A 147 16.39 22.39 -0.54
N LYS A 148 17.06 21.24 -0.70
CA LYS A 148 17.81 20.95 -1.92
C LYS A 148 16.90 20.85 -3.13
N LYS A 149 15.74 20.20 -2.98
CA LYS A 149 14.74 20.11 -4.05
C LYS A 149 14.24 21.49 -4.49
N LEU A 150 13.97 22.40 -3.55
CA LEU A 150 13.56 23.78 -3.87
C LEU A 150 14.65 24.56 -4.63
N MET A 151 15.92 24.30 -4.32
CA MET A 151 17.06 24.91 -5.03
C MET A 151 17.20 24.35 -6.44
N ASP A 152 17.09 23.03 -6.60
CA ASP A 152 17.15 22.34 -7.89
C ASP A 152 15.97 22.75 -8.81
N GLU A 153 14.81 23.05 -8.22
CA GLU A 153 13.62 23.59 -8.91
C GLU A 153 13.73 25.10 -9.20
N GLY A 154 14.81 25.77 -8.79
CA GLY A 154 15.02 27.21 -9.00
C GLY A 154 14.13 28.12 -8.15
N VAL A 155 13.46 27.58 -7.13
CA VAL A 155 12.59 28.31 -6.20
C VAL A 155 13.41 29.11 -5.19
N ILE A 156 14.58 28.61 -4.82
CA ILE A 156 15.56 29.29 -3.95
C ILE A 156 16.95 29.25 -4.57
N THR A 157 17.81 30.17 -4.15
CA THR A 157 19.20 30.26 -4.58
C THR A 157 20.12 29.31 -3.80
N GLN A 158 21.30 29.03 -4.37
CA GLN A 158 22.35 28.24 -3.72
C GLN A 158 22.80 28.85 -2.37
N GLU A 159 22.78 30.17 -2.25
CA GLU A 159 23.14 30.89 -1.02
C GLU A 159 22.10 30.70 0.08
N GLU A 160 20.81 30.78 -0.27
CA GLU A 160 19.69 30.54 0.65
C GLU A 160 19.67 29.08 1.14
N PHE A 161 19.91 28.13 0.24
CA PHE A 161 20.08 26.72 0.58
C PHE A 161 21.23 26.52 1.58
N SER A 162 22.40 27.10 1.29
CA SER A 162 23.61 26.92 2.11
C SER A 162 23.44 27.53 3.51
N LYS A 163 22.77 28.68 3.61
CA LYS A 163 22.45 29.33 4.89
C LYS A 163 21.54 28.46 5.75
N LYS A 164 20.45 27.93 5.16
CA LYS A 164 19.51 27.05 5.88
C LYS A 164 20.13 25.71 6.25
N LYS A 165 20.93 25.10 5.37
CA LYS A 165 21.68 23.87 5.67
C LYS A 165 22.61 24.05 6.89
N ASN A 166 23.32 25.18 6.98
CA ASN A 166 24.22 25.46 8.10
C ASN A 166 23.47 25.77 9.41
N GLU A 167 22.26 26.33 9.33
CA GLU A 167 21.39 26.58 10.48
C GLU A 167 20.82 25.27 11.05
N LEU A 168 20.48 24.32 10.17
CA LEU A 168 19.92 23.01 10.54
C LEU A 168 20.97 22.00 11.04
N LEU A 169 22.26 22.21 10.75
CA LEU A 169 23.37 21.32 11.17
C LEU A 169 24.09 21.78 12.44
N LYS A 170 23.60 22.83 13.11
CA LYS A 170 24.08 23.30 14.41
C LYS A 170 23.27 22.71 15.54
#